data_AF-A0A022MNN4-F1
#
_entry.id   AF-A0A022MNN4-F1
#
_cell.length_a   1.000
_cell.length_b   1.000
_cell.length_c   1.000
_cell.angle_alpha   90.00
_cell.angle_beta   90.00
_cell.angle_gamma   90.00
#
_symmetry.space_group_name_H-M   'P 1'
#
loop_
_entity.id
_entity.type
_entity.pdbx_description
1 polymer ?
#
loop_
_entity_poly.entity_id
_entity_poly.type
_entity_poly.pdbx_seq_one_letter_code
_entity_poly.pdbx_strand_id
1 'polypeptide(L)'
;ERALRMPGPGGESGTEALARYDAVVAEAAGSGARTVAMVSHGAAIRLWTAVRARNLDADFAAAHPLRNTGVVVLEGSPGDGWRALSWAGALVTPAREGGPAGRPVDAG
;
A
#
# COMPACT_ATOMS: atom_id res chain seq x y z
N GLU A 1 -9.74 -18.20 -8.83
CA GLU A 1 -9.95 -17.41 -10.07
C GLU A 1 -9.01 -16.21 -10.09
N ARG A 2 -8.59 -15.77 -11.29
CA ARG A 2 -7.73 -14.61 -11.64
C ARG A 2 -6.21 -14.76 -11.57
N ALA A 3 -5.64 -15.42 -12.58
CA ALA A 3 -4.32 -15.06 -13.10
C ALA A 3 -4.49 -14.32 -14.44
N LEU A 4 -5.05 -13.11 -14.39
CA LEU A 4 -5.06 -12.25 -15.57
C LEU A 4 -3.63 -11.76 -15.78
N ARG A 5 -3.06 -12.05 -16.95
CA ARG A 5 -1.71 -11.62 -17.32
C ARG A 5 -1.76 -10.28 -18.05
N MET A 6 -0.74 -9.47 -17.84
CA MET A 6 -0.50 -8.29 -18.66
C MET A 6 -0.42 -8.71 -20.14
N PRO A 7 -1.11 -8.03 -21.07
CA PRO A 7 -1.02 -8.35 -22.50
C PRO A 7 0.40 -8.21 -23.03
N GLY A 8 0.79 -9.11 -23.94
CA GLY A 8 2.09 -9.12 -24.61
C GLY A 8 2.99 -10.29 -24.22
N PRO A 9 4.01 -10.62 -25.03
CA PRO A 9 4.97 -11.66 -24.71
C PRO A 9 5.72 -11.36 -23.40
N GLY A 10 5.73 -12.32 -22.48
CA GLY A 10 6.43 -12.17 -21.19
C GLY A 10 5.69 -11.32 -20.15
N GLY A 11 4.41 -10.99 -20.35
CA GLY A 11 3.61 -10.27 -19.37
C GLY A 11 3.46 -11.01 -18.04
N GLU A 12 3.85 -10.35 -16.95
CA GLU A 12 3.61 -10.82 -15.60
C GLU A 12 2.11 -10.76 -15.27
N SER A 13 1.67 -11.70 -14.45
CA SER A 13 0.41 -11.64 -13.70
C SER A 13 0.57 -10.74 -12.46
N GLY A 14 -0.55 -10.27 -11.91
CA GLY A 14 -0.52 -9.50 -10.66
C GLY A 14 0.10 -10.28 -9.49
N THR A 15 -0.07 -11.60 -9.43
CA THR A 15 0.51 -12.45 -8.39
C THR A 15 2.03 -12.58 -8.54
N GLU A 16 2.55 -12.71 -9.76
CA GLU A 16 4.00 -12.72 -10.01
C GLU A 16 4.64 -11.37 -9.65
N ALA A 17 3.99 -10.26 -10.05
CA ALA A 17 4.47 -8.92 -9.70
C ALA A 17 4.50 -8.68 -8.18
N LEU A 18 3.46 -9.12 -7.45
CA LEU A 18 3.42 -9.05 -5.99
C LEU A 18 4.51 -9.91 -5.35
N ALA A 19 4.70 -11.15 -5.81
CA ALA A 19 5.74 -12.05 -5.27
C ALA A 19 7.15 -11.47 -5.47
N ARG A 20 7.42 -10.89 -6.64
CA ARG A 20 8.71 -10.21 -6.91
C ARG A 20 8.92 -9.01 -5.99
N TYR A 21 7.87 -8.23 -5.72
CA TYR A 21 7.94 -7.10 -4.80
C TYR A 21 8.14 -7.57 -3.34
N ASP A 22 7.42 -8.60 -2.90
CA ASP A 22 7.57 -9.19 -1.57
C ASP A 22 9.00 -9.67 -1.30
N ALA A 23 9.65 -10.27 -2.30
CA ALA A 23 11.04 -10.73 -2.18
C ALA A 23 12.01 -9.58 -1.87
N VAL A 24 11.86 -8.43 -2.52
CA VAL A 24 12.70 -7.24 -2.26
C VAL A 24 12.39 -6.63 -0.90
N VAL A 25 11.12 -6.63 -0.47
CA VAL A 25 10.74 -6.17 0.88
C VAL A 25 11.33 -7.09 1.95
N ALA A 26 11.36 -8.40 1.72
CA ALA A 26 11.98 -9.37 2.62
C ALA A 26 13.50 -9.17 2.71
N GLU A 27 14.17 -8.91 1.58
CA GLU A 27 15.61 -8.56 1.55
C GLU A 27 15.87 -7.29 2.37
N ALA A 28 15.08 -6.23 2.15
CA ALA A 28 15.19 -4.98 2.90
C ALA A 28 14.98 -5.19 4.40
N ALA A 29 13.98 -5.98 4.80
CA ALA A 29 13.72 -6.31 6.20
C ALA A 29 14.86 -7.13 6.83
N GLY A 30 15.52 -7.99 6.05
CA GLY A 30 16.68 -8.78 6.48
C GLY A 30 18.00 -8.00 6.60
N SER A 31 18.06 -6.75 6.12
CA SER A 31 19.28 -5.94 6.11
C SER A 31 19.75 -5.48 7.49
N GLY A 32 18.89 -5.54 8.51
CA GLY A 32 19.14 -4.99 9.85
C GLY A 32 18.92 -3.47 9.94
N ALA A 33 18.57 -2.78 8.85
CA ALA A 33 18.19 -1.38 8.89
C ALA A 33 16.83 -1.20 9.60
N ARG A 34 16.72 -0.17 10.47
CA ARG A 34 15.46 0.17 11.14
C ARG A 34 14.43 0.81 10.20
N THR A 35 14.89 1.42 9.12
CA THR A 35 14.05 2.12 8.15
C THR A 35 14.73 2.06 6.79
N VAL A 36 13.97 1.74 5.75
CA VAL A 36 14.46 1.62 4.37
C VAL A 36 13.60 2.49 3.46
N ALA A 37 14.25 3.23 2.56
CA ALA A 37 13.57 3.91 1.46
C ALA A 37 13.63 3.03 0.21
N MET A 38 12.47 2.72 -0.38
CA MET A 38 12.37 1.96 -1.63
C MET A 38 11.87 2.87 -2.73
N VAL A 39 12.62 2.97 -3.84
CA VAL A 39 12.21 3.74 -5.01
C VAL A 39 11.61 2.80 -6.04
N SER A 40 10.37 3.07 -6.46
CA SER A 40 9.61 2.22 -7.36
C SER A 40 8.64 3.06 -8.21
N HIS A 41 7.83 2.40 -9.02
CA HIS A 41 6.84 3.03 -9.88
C HIS A 41 5.50 3.18 -9.14
N GLY A 42 4.78 4.27 -9.42
CA GLY A 42 3.51 4.55 -8.75
C GLY A 42 2.49 3.41 -8.85
N ALA A 43 2.40 2.70 -9.97
CA ALA A 43 1.51 1.54 -10.10
C ALA A 43 1.91 0.39 -9.17
N ALA A 44 3.21 0.10 -9.06
CA ALA A 44 3.72 -0.99 -8.23
C ALA A 44 3.56 -0.67 -6.73
N ILE A 45 3.88 0.56 -6.32
CA ILE A 45 3.69 1.01 -4.93
C ILE A 45 2.22 0.88 -4.55
N ARG A 46 1.31 1.40 -5.38
CA ARG A 46 -0.14 1.34 -5.10
C ARG A 46 -0.65 -0.09 -5.01
N LEU A 47 -0.29 -0.94 -5.96
CA LEU A 47 -0.70 -2.35 -5.98
C LEU A 47 -0.20 -3.06 -4.72
N TRP A 48 1.10 -2.99 -4.43
CA TRP A 48 1.68 -3.72 -3.32
C TRP A 48 1.12 -3.24 -1.98
N THR A 49 1.04 -1.92 -1.77
CA THR A 49 0.50 -1.35 -0.55
C THR A 49 -0.97 -1.72 -0.35
N ALA A 50 -1.81 -1.65 -1.38
CA ALA A 50 -3.24 -2.00 -1.26
C ALA A 50 -3.47 -3.46 -0.85
N VAL A 51 -2.58 -4.37 -1.24
CA VAL A 51 -2.73 -5.80 -0.96
C VAL A 51 -2.08 -6.20 0.38
N ARG A 52 -1.04 -5.49 0.83
CA ARG A 52 -0.24 -5.86 2.01
C ARG A 52 -0.52 -5.01 3.25
N ALA A 53 -0.99 -3.77 3.08
CA ALA A 53 -1.37 -2.91 4.19
C ALA A 53 -2.76 -3.28 4.69
N ARG A 54 -2.91 -3.48 6.01
CA ARG A 54 -4.16 -3.96 6.61
C ARG A 54 -5.26 -2.88 6.70
N ASN A 55 -4.90 -1.61 6.53
CA ASN A 55 -5.79 -0.47 6.71
C ASN A 55 -6.13 0.28 5.42
N LEU A 56 -5.85 -0.34 4.27
CA LEU A 56 -6.16 0.17 2.93
C LEU A 56 -6.81 -0.93 2.09
N ASP A 57 -7.57 -0.54 1.09
CA ASP A 57 -8.15 -1.44 0.09
C ASP A 57 -7.82 -1.00 -1.34
N ALA A 58 -8.26 -1.81 -2.31
CA ALA A 58 -8.02 -1.56 -3.72
C ALA A 58 -8.69 -0.26 -4.20
N ASP A 59 -9.86 0.08 -3.66
CA ASP A 59 -10.62 1.26 -4.05
C ASP A 59 -9.91 2.54 -3.59
N PHE A 60 -9.37 2.55 -2.37
CA PHE A 60 -8.52 3.63 -1.89
C PHE A 60 -7.32 3.83 -2.81
N ALA A 61 -6.58 2.77 -3.13
CA ALA A 61 -5.39 2.89 -3.97
C ALA A 61 -5.73 3.32 -5.42
N ALA A 62 -6.89 2.91 -5.94
CA ALA A 62 -7.38 3.35 -7.25
C ALA A 62 -7.72 4.85 -7.25
N ALA A 63 -8.39 5.34 -6.20
CA ALA A 63 -8.83 6.73 -6.07
C ALA A 63 -7.69 7.72 -5.78
N HIS A 64 -6.56 7.25 -5.22
CA HIS A 64 -5.45 8.10 -4.79
C HIS A 64 -4.17 7.85 -5.62
N PRO A 65 -4.07 8.33 -6.87
CA PRO A 65 -2.86 8.16 -7.68
C PRO A 65 -1.65 8.85 -7.05
N LEU A 66 -0.48 8.23 -7.15
CA LEU A 66 0.79 8.83 -6.74
C LEU A 66 1.36 9.66 -7.87
N ARG A 67 1.59 10.96 -7.61
CA ARG A 67 2.40 11.81 -8.49
C ARG A 67 3.87 11.40 -8.39
N ASN A 68 4.68 11.83 -9.36
CA ASN A 68 6.14 11.71 -9.25
C ASN A 68 6.60 12.28 -7.91
N THR A 69 7.57 11.60 -7.29
CA THR A 69 8.08 11.88 -5.93
C THR A 69 7.07 11.73 -4.79
N GLY A 70 5.88 11.16 -5.05
CA GLY A 70 4.93 10.79 -3.99
C GLY A 70 5.48 9.67 -3.11
N VAL A 71 5.30 9.80 -1.79
CA VAL A 71 5.79 8.85 -0.78
C VAL A 71 4.61 8.19 -0.08
N VAL A 72 4.71 6.88 0.15
CA VAL A 72 3.83 6.15 1.05
C VAL A 72 4.68 5.67 2.22
N VAL A 73 4.28 6.01 3.44
CA VAL A 73 4.98 5.60 4.66
C VAL A 73 4.24 4.42 5.27
N LEU A 74 4.96 3.34 5.52
CA LEU A 74 4.45 2.11 6.10
C LEU A 74 5.22 1.77 7.36
N GLU A 75 4.53 1.17 8.32
CA GLU A 75 5.12 0.56 9.51
C GLU A 75 4.70 -0.92 9.57
N GLY A 76 5.62 -1.78 9.98
CA GLY A 76 5.36 -3.21 10.07
C GLY A 76 6.57 -4.07 9.73
N SER A 77 6.29 -5.35 9.49
CA SER A 77 7.29 -6.35 9.13
C SER A 77 6.66 -7.40 8.20
N PRO A 78 7.45 -8.22 7.50
CA PRO A 78 6.92 -9.36 6.73
C PRO A 78 6.08 -10.34 7.56
N GLY A 79 6.38 -10.51 8.86
CA GLY A 79 5.64 -11.41 9.75
C GLY A 79 4.40 -10.78 10.37
N ASP A 80 4.49 -9.51 10.77
CA ASP A 80 3.43 -8.78 11.47
C ASP A 80 2.51 -8.00 10.52
N GLY A 81 2.79 -8.05 9.22
CA GLY A 81 2.13 -7.29 8.17
C GLY A 81 2.39 -5.79 8.28
N TRP A 82 1.70 -5.03 7.42
CA TRP A 82 1.98 -3.61 7.23
C TRP A 82 0.77 -2.74 7.56
N ARG A 83 1.03 -1.53 8.02
CA ARG A 83 0.05 -0.46 8.19
C ARG A 83 0.56 0.79 7.47
N ALA A 84 -0.28 1.37 6.61
CA ALA A 84 0.01 2.66 6.00
C ALA A 84 -0.21 3.78 7.00
N LEU A 85 0.82 4.59 7.23
CA LEU A 85 0.77 5.75 8.12
C LEU A 85 0.40 7.03 7.34
N SER A 86 1.00 7.21 6.16
CA SER A 86 0.70 8.33 5.29
C SER A 86 0.77 7.96 3.82
N TRP A 87 0.02 8.71 3.01
CA TRP A 87 -0.07 8.59 1.58
C TRP A 87 0.09 9.96 0.94
N ALA A 88 1.19 10.16 0.21
CA ALA A 88 1.54 11.41 -0.46
C ALA A 88 1.47 12.65 0.47
N GLY A 89 1.93 12.49 1.71
CA GLY A 89 1.95 13.55 2.73
C GLY A 89 0.68 13.70 3.56
N ALA A 90 -0.42 13.02 3.20
CA ALA A 90 -1.64 12.97 4.01
C ALA A 90 -1.64 11.76 4.95
N LEU A 91 -2.05 11.93 6.20
CA LEU A 91 -2.20 10.80 7.13
C LEU A 91 -3.31 9.85 6.64
N VAL A 92 -3.04 8.55 6.72
CA VAL A 92 -4.06 7.53 6.44
C VAL A 92 -4.91 7.35 7.70
N THR A 93 -6.08 7.97 7.71
CA THR A 93 -7.10 7.66 8.69
C THR A 93 -7.77 6.34 8.31
N PRO A 94 -8.00 5.41 9.26
CA PRO A 94 -8.78 4.23 8.97
C PRO A 94 -10.12 4.62 8.35
N ALA A 95 -10.55 3.87 7.33
CA ALA A 95 -11.92 3.97 6.82
C ALA A 95 -12.89 3.51 7.92
N ARG A 96 -13.29 4.45 8.79
CA ARG A 96 -14.36 4.32 9.80
C ARG A 96 -14.35 3.03 10.62
N GLU A 97 -13.59 3.00 11.70
CA GLU A 97 -14.24 2.68 12.99
C GLU A 97 -14.78 4.00 13.53
N GLY A 98 -16.09 4.07 13.78
CA GLY A 98 -16.68 5.22 14.47
C GLY A 98 -16.07 5.34 15.85
N GLY A 99 -15.08 6.23 16.01
CA GLY A 99 -14.58 6.61 17.32
C GLY A 99 -15.66 7.31 18.15
N PRO A 100 -15.53 7.37 19.48
CA PRO A 100 -16.55 7.96 20.38
C PRO A 100 -16.73 9.48 20.24
N ALA A 101 -16.03 10.13 19.29
CA ALA A 101 -16.11 11.56 19.09
C ALA A 101 -17.15 11.90 18.01
N GLY A 102 -18.37 12.20 18.47
CA GLY A 102 -19.24 13.24 17.91
C GLY A 102 -19.97 12.93 16.61
N ARG A 103 -21.26 12.56 16.72
CA ARG A 103 -22.22 12.81 15.65
C ARG A 103 -22.31 14.34 15.45
N PRO A 104 -22.28 14.86 14.21
CA PRO A 104 -22.61 16.26 13.98
C PRO A 104 -24.03 16.51 14.49
N VAL A 105 -24.21 17.58 15.27
CA VAL A 105 -25.55 18.13 15.48
C VAL A 105 -25.92 18.86 14.20
N ASP A 106 -26.97 18.41 13.52
CA ASP A 106 -27.53 19.15 12.40
C ASP A 106 -27.99 20.50 12.94
N ALA A 107 -27.43 21.57 12.39
CA ALA A 107 -27.93 22.92 12.59
C ALA A 107 -28.90 23.22 11.46
N GLY A 108 -30.20 23.28 11.77
CA GLY A 108 -31.28 23.67 10.86
C GLY A 108 -32.53 22.82 11.03
#